data_AF-U2GAF6-F1
#
_entry.id   AF-U2GAF6-F1
#
_cell.length_a   1.000
_cell.length_b   1.000
_cell.length_c   1.000
_cell.angle_alpha   90.00
_cell.angle_beta   90.00
_cell.angle_gamma   90.00
#
_symmetry.space_group_name_H-M   'P 1'
#
loop_
_entity.id
_entity.type
_entity.pdbx_description
1 polymer ?
#
loop_
_entity_poly.entity_id
_entity_poly.type
_entity_poly.pdbx_seq_one_letter_code
_entity_poly.pdbx_strand_id
1 'polypeptide(L)'
;MLYFIKYVYRILKNKDTYSILGNIATIIVAITAIYGYIYTIKPTFEIKMLEKQVAILNEKEQNITIENQKISKELLKKSNELNTTNIRIAELNKKENDLKNTNNALIKQMEEYEKNIQDLRSKEVVYKQNLIDLKKLYTNTTIEYISYKSMLTDLFDDRNVSNIFKIKNINNIDQDLKKSLILPIDRIKQQLNKLYEYLGNAKSSSEKDIYEDIIKRYLSNMKKYQEILFIQEPDYKLWKDSFLKAVETKQKFVNICKKDYEKEFIEINIKNSNWNGNDLKYMRESGEITKAVEKHSDCERNINFHIEYLFFEKWLENQNIISDIGFDMLNLVYGKIDIKQLKSRELLSPPSEADIEKYILDIYKIK
;
A
#
# COMPACT_ATOMS: atom_id res chain seq x y z
N MET A 1 104.41 -47.20 95.83
CA MET A 1 105.76 -47.26 95.22
C MET A 1 106.90 -47.20 96.24
N LEU A 2 106.87 -46.30 97.23
CA LEU A 2 107.90 -46.18 98.29
C LEU A 2 108.06 -47.39 99.23
N TYR A 3 107.02 -48.20 99.45
CA TYR A 3 107.10 -49.42 100.29
C TYR A 3 107.72 -50.63 99.58
N PHE A 4 107.68 -50.66 98.24
CA PHE A 4 108.12 -51.82 97.46
C PHE A 4 109.65 -51.89 97.35
N ILE A 5 110.30 -50.74 97.21
CA ILE A 5 111.77 -50.63 97.12
C ILE A 5 112.42 -51.13 98.42
N LYS A 6 111.79 -50.89 99.57
CA LYS A 6 112.27 -51.35 100.89
C LYS A 6 112.17 -52.87 101.07
N TYR A 7 111.21 -53.52 100.41
CA TYR A 7 111.04 -54.98 100.47
C TYR A 7 112.05 -55.70 99.57
N VAL A 8 112.32 -55.14 98.38
CA VAL A 8 113.31 -55.69 97.44
C VAL A 8 114.73 -55.68 98.02
N TYR A 9 115.10 -54.65 98.79
CA TYR A 9 116.42 -54.58 99.44
C TYR A 9 116.65 -55.69 100.49
N ARG A 10 115.58 -56.20 101.12
CA ARG A 10 115.67 -57.23 102.18
C ARG A 10 115.84 -58.64 101.64
N ILE A 11 115.43 -58.90 100.39
CA ILE A 11 115.53 -60.22 99.75
C ILE A 11 116.92 -60.44 99.13
N LEU A 12 117.67 -59.37 98.83
CA LEU A 12 119.02 -59.43 98.24
C LEU A 12 120.12 -60.04 99.14
N LYS A 13 119.80 -60.53 100.34
CA LYS A 13 120.82 -61.03 101.28
C LYS A 13 121.00 -62.55 101.33
N ASN A 14 120.22 -63.38 100.63
CA ASN A 14 120.51 -64.82 100.60
C ASN A 14 120.48 -65.38 99.18
N LYS A 15 121.64 -65.92 98.77
CA LYS A 15 121.91 -66.54 97.47
C LYS A 15 121.11 -67.83 97.33
N ASP A 16 120.32 -67.88 96.24
CA ASP A 16 119.94 -69.05 95.42
C ASP A 16 118.44 -69.07 95.12
N THR A 17 118.01 -68.37 94.06
CA THR A 17 116.73 -68.66 93.34
C THR A 17 116.61 -67.85 92.02
N TYR A 18 117.53 -68.08 91.07
CA TYR A 18 117.47 -67.46 89.73
C TYR A 18 116.44 -68.11 88.77
N SER A 19 115.87 -69.27 89.12
CA SER A 19 114.92 -70.01 88.26
C SER A 19 113.48 -69.46 88.26
N ILE A 20 113.09 -68.63 89.22
CA ILE A 20 111.69 -68.17 89.41
C ILE A 20 111.43 -66.82 88.70
N LEU A 21 112.48 -66.02 88.48
CA LEU A 21 112.40 -64.67 87.89
C LEU A 21 112.01 -64.66 86.41
N GLY A 22 112.36 -65.71 85.65
CA GLY A 22 112.01 -65.80 84.22
C GLY A 22 110.50 -65.86 83.97
N ASN A 23 109.77 -66.66 84.75
CA ASN A 23 108.31 -66.85 84.58
C ASN A 23 107.49 -65.66 85.09
N ILE A 24 107.95 -64.96 86.14
CA ILE A 24 107.25 -63.80 86.68
C ILE A 24 107.32 -62.61 85.71
N ALA A 25 108.47 -62.40 85.05
CA ALA A 25 108.62 -61.31 84.07
C ALA A 25 107.66 -61.47 82.88
N THR A 26 107.50 -62.69 82.35
CA THR A 26 106.59 -62.96 81.23
C THR A 26 105.12 -62.78 81.62
N ILE A 27 104.75 -63.18 82.84
CA ILE A 27 103.38 -62.99 83.37
C ILE A 27 103.10 -61.51 83.61
N ILE A 28 104.05 -60.74 84.15
CA ILE A 28 103.86 -59.30 84.35
C ILE A 28 103.64 -58.60 83.02
N VAL A 29 104.44 -58.90 81.98
CA VAL A 29 104.28 -58.32 80.63
C VAL A 29 102.94 -58.71 79.99
N ALA A 30 102.48 -59.95 80.19
CA ALA A 30 101.16 -60.38 79.71
C ALA A 30 100.02 -59.65 80.44
N ILE A 31 100.13 -59.46 81.77
CA ILE A 31 99.14 -58.71 82.56
C ILE A 31 99.14 -57.24 82.14
N THR A 32 100.29 -56.58 81.95
CA THR A 32 100.31 -55.18 81.45
C THR A 32 99.77 -55.06 80.03
N ALA A 33 100.00 -56.03 79.15
CA ALA A 33 99.42 -56.04 77.81
C ALA A 33 97.89 -56.20 77.84
N ILE A 34 97.37 -57.09 78.71
CA ILE A 34 95.93 -57.26 78.92
C ILE A 34 95.31 -56.01 79.56
N TYR A 35 95.98 -55.42 80.55
CA TYR A 35 95.51 -54.19 81.21
C TYR A 35 95.49 -53.00 80.25
N GLY A 36 96.53 -52.85 79.42
CA GLY A 36 96.55 -51.87 78.33
C GLY A 36 95.47 -52.14 77.28
N TYR A 37 95.23 -53.39 76.93
CA TYR A 37 94.14 -53.72 76.00
C TYR A 37 92.75 -53.38 76.55
N ILE A 38 92.48 -53.71 77.82
CA ILE A 38 91.17 -53.52 78.46
C ILE A 38 90.91 -52.06 78.84
N TYR A 39 91.90 -51.34 79.37
CA TYR A 39 91.70 -50.00 79.92
C TYR A 39 92.10 -48.85 78.99
N THR A 40 92.94 -49.10 77.97
CA THR A 40 93.30 -48.06 77.01
C THR A 40 92.90 -48.41 75.59
N ILE A 41 93.17 -49.61 75.06
CA ILE A 41 92.90 -49.88 73.64
C ILE A 41 91.38 -50.05 73.36
N LYS A 42 90.70 -50.95 74.08
CA LYS A 42 89.28 -51.26 73.87
C LYS A 42 88.36 -50.04 74.08
N PRO A 43 88.47 -49.27 75.19
CA PRO A 43 87.62 -48.10 75.41
C PRO A 43 87.88 -47.01 74.37
N THR A 44 89.14 -46.85 73.93
CA THR A 44 89.50 -45.88 72.88
C THR A 44 88.92 -46.26 71.52
N PHE A 45 88.89 -47.55 71.18
CA PHE A 45 88.23 -48.04 69.96
C PHE A 45 86.71 -47.90 70.03
N GLU A 46 86.09 -48.19 71.19
CA GLU A 46 84.66 -48.01 71.41
C GLU A 46 84.26 -46.53 71.36
N ILE A 47 85.02 -45.64 71.99
CA ILE A 47 84.84 -44.18 71.92
C ILE A 47 84.97 -43.70 70.47
N LYS A 48 86.00 -44.12 69.73
CA LYS A 48 86.16 -43.75 68.31
C LYS A 48 85.01 -44.28 67.43
N MET A 49 84.47 -45.46 67.74
CA MET A 49 83.33 -46.03 67.01
C MET A 49 82.04 -45.26 67.30
N LEU A 50 81.80 -44.92 68.57
CA LEU A 50 80.69 -44.08 69.03
C LEU A 50 80.79 -42.66 68.46
N GLU A 51 81.96 -42.02 68.50
CA GLU A 51 82.21 -40.71 67.88
C GLU A 51 81.91 -40.75 66.38
N LYS A 52 82.30 -41.82 65.68
CA LYS A 52 81.99 -42.00 64.27
C LYS A 52 80.48 -42.17 64.03
N GLN A 53 79.78 -42.91 64.89
CA GLN A 53 78.31 -43.06 64.79
C GLN A 53 77.58 -41.75 65.10
N VAL A 54 78.01 -41.00 66.12
CA VAL A 54 77.47 -39.69 66.47
C VAL A 54 77.72 -38.68 65.35
N ALA A 55 78.90 -38.70 64.72
CA ALA A 55 79.19 -37.85 63.57
C ALA A 55 78.27 -38.15 62.38
N ILE A 56 78.04 -39.44 62.05
CA ILE A 56 77.11 -39.86 60.99
C ILE A 56 75.66 -39.47 61.32
N LEU A 57 75.25 -39.61 62.58
CA LEU A 57 73.90 -39.22 63.02
C LEU A 57 73.70 -37.70 62.96
N ASN A 58 74.69 -36.91 63.40
CA ASN A 58 74.65 -35.44 63.29
C ASN A 58 74.62 -34.98 61.83
N GLU A 59 75.37 -35.63 60.94
CA GLU A 59 75.33 -35.34 59.50
C GLU A 59 73.94 -35.65 58.91
N LYS A 60 73.33 -36.79 59.30
CA LYS A 60 71.96 -37.13 58.90
C LYS A 60 70.93 -36.15 59.46
N GLU A 61 71.05 -35.74 60.72
CA GLU A 61 70.17 -34.76 61.35
C GLU A 61 70.28 -33.39 60.67
N GLN A 62 71.50 -32.95 60.33
CA GLN A 62 71.71 -31.73 59.55
C GLN A 62 71.09 -31.84 58.15
N ASN A 63 71.28 -32.97 57.46
CA ASN A 63 70.69 -33.20 56.14
C ASN A 63 69.15 -33.19 56.18
N ILE A 64 68.54 -33.86 57.15
CA ILE A 64 67.08 -33.85 57.36
C ILE A 64 66.59 -32.43 57.69
N THR A 65 67.34 -31.68 58.50
CA THR A 65 67.00 -30.29 58.84
C THR A 65 67.01 -29.39 57.60
N ILE A 66 68.03 -29.53 56.75
CA ILE A 66 68.13 -28.79 55.48
C ILE A 66 66.99 -29.17 54.54
N GLU A 67 66.67 -30.46 54.43
CA GLU A 67 65.60 -30.96 53.57
C GLU A 67 64.21 -30.50 54.06
N ASN A 68 63.95 -30.56 55.36
CA ASN A 68 62.72 -30.03 55.97
C ASN A 68 62.58 -28.51 55.76
N GLN A 69 63.66 -27.75 55.86
CA GLN A 69 63.65 -26.32 55.54
C GLN A 69 63.31 -26.07 54.07
N LYS A 70 63.83 -26.90 53.16
CA LYS A 70 63.52 -26.83 51.73
C LYS A 70 62.05 -27.14 51.45
N ILE A 71 61.52 -28.21 52.04
CA ILE A 71 60.10 -28.61 51.93
C ILE A 71 59.20 -27.50 52.48
N SER A 72 59.50 -26.95 53.66
CA SER A 72 58.71 -25.85 54.25
C SER A 72 58.66 -24.62 53.35
N LYS A 73 59.79 -24.24 52.74
CA LYS A 73 59.83 -23.12 51.78
C LYS A 73 58.98 -23.40 50.54
N GLU A 74 59.02 -24.62 50.02
CA GLU A 74 58.25 -25.02 48.84
C GLU A 74 56.74 -25.10 49.14
N LEU A 75 56.37 -25.60 50.32
CA LEU A 75 54.99 -25.67 50.79
C LEU A 75 54.40 -24.28 51.02
N LEU A 76 55.17 -23.35 51.60
CA LEU A 76 54.78 -21.94 51.72
C LEU A 76 54.55 -21.30 50.34
N LYS A 77 55.44 -21.57 49.38
CA LYS A 77 55.29 -21.09 48.00
C LYS A 77 54.01 -21.63 47.36
N LYS A 78 53.75 -22.94 47.49
CA LYS A 78 52.52 -23.57 46.98
C LYS A 78 51.25 -23.04 47.65
N SER A 79 51.29 -22.78 48.95
CA SER A 79 50.18 -22.16 49.67
C SER A 79 49.87 -20.76 49.15
N ASN A 80 50.90 -19.95 48.88
CA ASN A 80 50.72 -18.60 48.31
C ASN A 80 50.20 -18.65 46.86
N GLU A 81 50.68 -19.59 46.04
CA GLU A 81 50.17 -19.85 44.69
C GLU A 81 48.68 -20.24 44.73
N LEU A 82 48.29 -21.14 45.65
CA LEU A 82 46.91 -21.55 45.85
C LEU A 82 46.01 -20.39 46.27
N ASN A 83 46.47 -19.57 47.24
CA ASN A 83 45.71 -18.41 47.69
C ASN A 83 45.48 -17.38 46.57
N THR A 84 46.54 -17.10 45.79
CA THR A 84 46.46 -16.23 44.60
C THR A 84 45.45 -16.78 43.57
N THR A 85 45.45 -18.09 43.37
CA THR A 85 44.51 -18.76 42.44
C THR A 85 43.07 -18.65 42.95
N ASN A 86 42.82 -18.85 44.25
CA ASN A 86 41.49 -18.73 44.85
C ASN A 86 40.93 -17.30 44.75
N ILE A 87 41.78 -16.28 44.96
CA ILE A 87 41.39 -14.88 44.75
C ILE A 87 40.95 -14.68 43.29
N ARG A 88 41.73 -15.21 42.34
CA ARG A 88 41.43 -15.09 40.90
C ARG A 88 40.14 -15.82 40.50
N ILE A 89 39.84 -16.97 41.10
CA ILE A 89 38.57 -17.68 40.92
C ILE A 89 37.39 -16.83 41.41
N ALA A 90 37.50 -16.22 42.60
CA ALA A 90 36.45 -15.36 43.13
C ALA A 90 36.20 -14.13 42.23
N GLU A 91 37.25 -13.51 41.70
CA GLU A 91 37.14 -12.41 40.73
C GLU A 91 36.46 -12.85 39.43
N LEU A 92 36.81 -14.03 38.90
CA LEU A 92 36.20 -14.57 37.69
C LEU A 92 34.73 -14.91 37.88
N ASN A 93 34.35 -15.50 39.01
CA ASN A 93 32.95 -15.80 39.34
C ASN A 93 32.11 -14.52 39.44
N LYS A 94 32.68 -13.44 40.01
CA LYS A 94 32.02 -12.13 40.03
C LYS A 94 31.79 -11.60 38.62
N LYS A 95 32.83 -11.65 37.76
CA LYS A 95 32.73 -11.24 36.35
C LYS A 95 31.71 -12.07 35.57
N GLU A 96 31.64 -13.38 35.78
CA GLU A 96 30.66 -14.25 35.15
C GLU A 96 29.23 -13.84 35.52
N ASN A 97 28.99 -13.55 36.80
CA ASN A 97 27.66 -13.16 37.26
C ASN A 97 27.25 -11.78 36.72
N ASP A 98 28.18 -10.83 36.67
CA ASP A 98 27.96 -9.51 36.06
C ASP A 98 27.62 -9.66 34.57
N LEU A 99 28.40 -10.47 33.82
CA LEU A 99 28.13 -10.77 32.41
C LEU A 99 26.76 -11.44 32.20
N LYS A 100 26.37 -12.37 33.07
CA LYS A 100 25.06 -13.03 33.02
C LYS A 100 23.92 -12.03 33.20
N ASN A 101 24.06 -11.10 34.14
CA ASN A 101 23.08 -10.03 34.37
C ASN A 101 22.99 -9.08 33.18
N THR A 102 24.13 -8.67 32.60
CA THR A 102 24.16 -7.85 31.38
C THR A 102 23.49 -8.59 30.21
N ASN A 103 23.77 -9.89 30.02
CA ASN A 103 23.17 -10.68 28.95
C ASN A 103 21.63 -10.77 29.10
N ASN A 104 21.14 -11.00 30.33
CA ASN A 104 19.70 -11.02 30.59
C ASN A 104 19.03 -9.65 30.31
N ALA A 105 19.70 -8.54 30.63
CA ALA A 105 19.20 -7.20 30.32
C ALA A 105 19.14 -6.96 28.81
N LEU A 106 20.18 -7.39 28.06
CA LEU A 106 20.22 -7.30 26.60
C LEU A 106 19.12 -8.14 25.94
N ILE A 107 18.86 -9.36 26.42
CA ILE A 107 17.78 -10.21 25.91
C ILE A 107 16.42 -9.49 26.04
N LYS A 108 16.14 -8.91 27.21
CA LYS A 108 14.89 -8.15 27.41
C LYS A 108 14.77 -6.95 26.46
N GLN A 109 15.88 -6.23 26.24
CA GLN A 109 15.90 -5.12 25.27
C GLN A 109 15.65 -5.62 23.84
N MET A 110 16.23 -6.76 23.45
CA MET A 110 15.98 -7.37 22.15
C MET A 110 14.51 -7.76 21.95
N GLU A 111 13.88 -8.38 22.95
CA GLU A 111 12.44 -8.73 22.91
C GLU A 111 11.55 -7.48 22.74
N GLU A 112 11.90 -6.37 23.40
CA GLU A 112 11.18 -5.10 23.26
C GLU A 112 11.38 -4.49 21.85
N TYR A 113 12.60 -4.51 21.33
CA TYR A 113 12.88 -4.06 19.97
C TYR A 113 12.17 -4.92 18.91
N GLU A 114 12.09 -6.23 19.08
CA GLU A 114 11.35 -7.12 18.18
C GLU A 114 9.85 -6.78 18.14
N LYS A 115 9.23 -6.54 19.31
CA LYS A 115 7.83 -6.11 19.40
C LYS A 115 7.61 -4.77 18.69
N ASN A 116 8.52 -3.81 18.88
CA ASN A 116 8.45 -2.51 18.22
C ASN A 116 8.58 -2.64 16.68
N ILE A 117 9.48 -3.50 16.20
CA ILE A 117 9.63 -3.78 14.76
C ILE A 117 8.35 -4.40 14.18
N GLN A 118 7.74 -5.35 14.89
CA GLN A 118 6.49 -6.00 14.47
C GLN A 118 5.34 -4.97 14.36
N ASP A 119 5.21 -4.08 15.34
CA ASP A 119 4.21 -3.00 15.33
C ASP A 119 4.44 -2.02 14.17
N LEU A 120 5.69 -1.59 13.95
CA LEU A 120 6.06 -0.71 12.83
C LEU A 120 5.75 -1.35 11.47
N ARG A 121 6.05 -2.64 11.28
CA ARG A 121 5.69 -3.38 10.06
C ARG A 121 4.17 -3.44 9.86
N SER A 122 3.42 -3.63 10.93
CA SER A 122 1.95 -3.67 10.86
C SER A 122 1.39 -2.30 10.44
N LYS A 123 1.92 -1.21 11.01
CA LYS A 123 1.57 0.16 10.62
C LYS A 123 1.94 0.48 9.17
N GLU A 124 3.11 0.02 8.71
CA GLU A 124 3.54 0.20 7.32
C GLU A 124 2.54 -0.41 6.32
N VAL A 125 2.04 -1.62 6.59
CA VAL A 125 1.03 -2.29 5.74
C VAL A 125 -0.25 -1.45 5.68
N VAL A 126 -0.74 -0.96 6.84
CA VAL A 126 -1.93 -0.12 6.91
C VAL A 126 -1.74 1.18 6.13
N TYR A 127 -0.59 1.86 6.28
CA TYR A 127 -0.31 3.09 5.55
C TYR A 127 -0.22 2.88 4.03
N LYS A 128 0.37 1.76 3.58
CA LYS A 128 0.40 1.40 2.15
C LYS A 128 -1.01 1.21 1.59
N GLN A 129 -1.88 0.52 2.33
CA GLN A 129 -3.27 0.32 1.91
C GLN A 129 -4.04 1.65 1.86
N ASN A 130 -3.92 2.49 2.90
CA ASN A 130 -4.56 3.81 2.94
C ASN A 130 -4.12 4.70 1.77
N LEU A 131 -2.85 4.62 1.37
CA LEU A 131 -2.34 5.36 0.20
C LEU A 131 -2.99 4.87 -1.11
N ILE A 132 -3.16 3.55 -1.27
CA ILE A 132 -3.85 2.97 -2.44
C ILE A 132 -5.31 3.43 -2.48
N ASP A 133 -6.00 3.38 -1.34
CA ASP A 133 -7.41 3.77 -1.24
C ASP A 133 -7.59 5.26 -1.52
N LEU A 134 -6.69 6.11 -1.03
CA LEU A 134 -6.69 7.55 -1.32
C LEU A 134 -6.46 7.84 -2.82
N LYS A 135 -5.51 7.13 -3.46
CA LYS A 135 -5.29 7.25 -4.91
C LYS A 135 -6.53 6.86 -5.70
N LYS A 136 -7.21 5.78 -5.30
CA LYS A 136 -8.45 5.32 -5.94
C LYS A 136 -9.57 6.33 -5.76
N LEU A 137 -9.73 6.90 -4.56
CA LEU A 137 -10.72 7.94 -4.28
C LEU A 137 -10.49 9.17 -5.16
N TYR A 138 -9.27 9.70 -5.17
CA TYR A 138 -8.92 10.88 -5.97
C TYR A 138 -9.16 10.63 -7.46
N THR A 139 -8.77 9.46 -7.98
CA THR A 139 -9.02 9.07 -9.37
C THR A 139 -10.51 9.09 -9.70
N ASN A 140 -11.35 8.51 -8.84
CA ASN A 140 -12.80 8.49 -9.04
C ASN A 140 -13.39 9.91 -9.01
N THR A 141 -13.00 10.74 -8.05
CA THR A 141 -13.45 12.15 -7.96
C THR A 141 -13.05 12.94 -9.21
N THR A 142 -11.83 12.74 -9.73
CA THR A 142 -11.38 13.39 -10.98
C THR A 142 -12.23 12.96 -12.17
N ILE A 143 -12.53 11.67 -12.30
CA ILE A 143 -13.45 11.16 -13.35
C ILE A 143 -14.83 11.82 -13.23
N GLU A 144 -15.39 11.90 -12.01
CA GLU A 144 -16.69 12.53 -11.79
C GLU A 144 -16.70 14.01 -12.18
N TYR A 145 -15.67 14.76 -11.79
CA TYR A 145 -15.52 16.16 -12.17
C TYR A 145 -15.48 16.35 -13.69
N ILE A 146 -14.65 15.56 -14.39
CA ILE A 146 -14.50 15.65 -15.86
C ILE A 146 -15.82 15.27 -16.55
N SER A 147 -16.45 14.19 -16.11
CA SER A 147 -17.73 13.73 -16.65
C SER A 147 -18.82 14.78 -16.47
N TYR A 148 -18.90 15.40 -15.30
CA TYR A 148 -19.87 16.46 -15.01
C TYR A 148 -19.63 17.70 -15.88
N LYS A 149 -18.37 18.13 -15.99
CA LYS A 149 -17.99 19.28 -16.83
C LYS A 149 -18.33 19.03 -18.31
N SER A 150 -18.15 17.80 -18.80
CA SER A 150 -18.61 17.42 -20.12
C SER A 150 -20.12 17.57 -20.27
N MET A 151 -20.89 17.08 -19.29
CA MET A 151 -22.35 17.13 -19.35
C MET A 151 -22.87 18.56 -19.42
N LEU A 152 -22.28 19.47 -18.64
CA LEU A 152 -22.61 20.88 -18.71
C LEU A 152 -22.26 21.50 -20.06
N THR A 153 -21.08 21.18 -20.61
CA THR A 153 -20.65 21.72 -21.91
C THR A 153 -21.68 21.39 -22.99
N ASP A 154 -22.22 20.18 -22.98
CA ASP A 154 -23.24 19.73 -23.94
C ASP A 154 -24.62 20.34 -23.76
N LEU A 155 -25.01 20.61 -22.51
CA LEU A 155 -26.28 21.27 -22.20
C LEU A 155 -26.29 22.73 -22.66
N PHE A 156 -25.14 23.40 -22.61
CA PHE A 156 -24.97 24.80 -23.01
C PHE A 156 -24.43 24.96 -24.44
N ASP A 157 -24.20 23.87 -25.16
CA ASP A 157 -23.85 23.92 -26.57
C ASP A 157 -25.10 24.31 -27.36
N ASP A 158 -25.20 25.61 -27.70
CA ASP A 158 -26.26 26.19 -28.53
C ASP A 158 -26.09 25.70 -29.97
N ARG A 159 -26.38 24.41 -30.15
CA ARG A 159 -26.60 23.81 -31.45
C ARG A 159 -27.90 24.42 -31.91
N ASN A 160 -27.87 25.28 -32.91
CA ASN A 160 -28.98 26.08 -33.39
C ASN A 160 -30.11 25.22 -34.01
N VAL A 161 -30.75 24.38 -33.20
CA VAL A 161 -31.71 23.34 -33.59
C VAL A 161 -33.03 23.97 -34.03
N SER A 162 -33.35 25.15 -33.48
CA SER A 162 -34.58 25.90 -33.73
C SER A 162 -34.78 26.29 -35.20
N ASN A 163 -33.70 26.30 -36.00
CA ASN A 163 -33.73 26.72 -37.40
C ASN A 163 -33.66 25.57 -38.41
N ILE A 164 -33.53 24.32 -37.95
CA ILE A 164 -33.44 23.14 -38.84
C ILE A 164 -34.75 22.96 -39.59
N PHE A 165 -35.85 22.81 -38.85
CA PHE A 165 -37.19 22.63 -39.43
C PHE A 165 -37.81 23.99 -39.74
N LYS A 166 -37.26 24.67 -40.74
CA LYS A 166 -37.84 25.87 -41.32
C LYS A 166 -38.18 25.61 -42.78
N ILE A 167 -39.38 25.97 -43.21
CA ILE A 167 -39.81 25.76 -44.60
C ILE A 167 -38.87 26.47 -45.57
N LYS A 168 -38.35 27.66 -45.21
CA LYS A 168 -37.34 28.38 -46.00
C LYS A 168 -36.00 27.63 -46.16
N ASN A 169 -35.69 26.68 -45.28
CA ASN A 169 -34.43 25.93 -45.22
C ASN A 169 -34.58 24.48 -45.68
N ILE A 170 -35.69 24.11 -46.33
CA ILE A 170 -36.08 22.72 -46.57
C ILE A 170 -35.02 21.87 -47.31
N ASN A 171 -34.21 22.51 -48.15
CA ASN A 171 -33.17 21.85 -48.92
C ASN A 171 -31.98 21.39 -48.06
N ASN A 172 -31.74 22.03 -46.91
CA ASN A 172 -30.58 21.80 -46.05
C ASN A 172 -30.85 20.89 -44.84
N ILE A 173 -32.11 20.48 -44.63
CA ILE A 173 -32.54 19.73 -43.42
C ILE A 173 -31.65 18.52 -43.13
N ASP A 174 -31.35 17.67 -44.11
CA ASP A 174 -30.50 16.48 -43.89
C ASP A 174 -29.10 16.83 -43.36
N GLN A 175 -28.49 17.90 -43.90
CA GLN A 175 -27.16 18.35 -43.47
C GLN A 175 -27.21 19.00 -42.08
N ASP A 176 -28.24 19.80 -41.83
CA ASP A 176 -28.40 20.51 -40.56
C ASP A 176 -28.74 19.53 -39.42
N LEU A 177 -29.53 18.49 -39.69
CA LEU A 177 -29.78 17.39 -38.75
C LEU A 177 -28.49 16.68 -38.36
N LYS A 178 -27.66 16.29 -39.34
CA LYS A 178 -26.36 15.65 -39.09
C LYS A 178 -25.44 16.53 -38.23
N LYS A 179 -25.36 17.83 -38.52
CA LYS A 179 -24.52 18.77 -37.75
C LYS A 179 -25.05 19.03 -36.35
N SER A 180 -26.36 18.91 -36.14
CA SER A 180 -26.99 19.17 -34.85
C SER A 180 -26.71 18.08 -33.81
N LEU A 181 -26.12 16.96 -34.21
CA LEU A 181 -26.00 15.78 -33.37
C LEU A 181 -24.52 15.47 -33.05
N ILE A 182 -24.21 15.23 -31.78
CA ILE A 182 -22.93 14.62 -31.39
C ILE A 182 -23.21 13.15 -31.09
N LEU A 183 -22.66 12.27 -31.93
CA LEU A 183 -22.77 10.83 -31.72
C LEU A 183 -21.98 10.41 -30.48
N PRO A 184 -22.43 9.39 -29.74
CA PRO A 184 -21.72 8.93 -28.55
C PRO A 184 -20.27 8.51 -28.76
N ILE A 185 -19.93 7.93 -29.91
CA ILE A 185 -18.52 7.63 -30.22
C ILE A 185 -17.67 8.90 -30.37
N ASP A 186 -18.24 9.97 -30.94
CA ASP A 186 -17.53 11.24 -31.10
C ASP A 186 -17.40 11.97 -29.77
N ARG A 187 -18.45 11.91 -28.92
CA ARG A 187 -18.37 12.36 -27.52
C ARG A 187 -17.21 11.67 -26.79
N ILE A 188 -17.09 10.35 -26.91
CA ILE A 188 -16.01 9.57 -26.28
C ILE A 188 -14.64 10.05 -26.77
N LYS A 189 -14.47 10.23 -28.08
CA LYS A 189 -13.22 10.77 -28.65
C LYS A 189 -12.91 12.18 -28.15
N GLN A 190 -13.90 13.06 -28.08
CA GLN A 190 -13.74 14.41 -27.54
C GLN A 190 -13.30 14.38 -26.06
N GLN A 191 -13.86 13.48 -25.25
CA GLN A 191 -13.42 13.31 -23.86
C GLN A 191 -12.01 12.74 -23.74
N LEU A 192 -11.63 11.80 -24.60
CA LEU A 192 -10.26 11.31 -24.65
C LEU A 192 -9.26 12.45 -24.96
N ASN A 193 -9.59 13.32 -25.92
CA ASN A 193 -8.74 14.49 -26.21
C ASN A 193 -8.62 15.42 -24.99
N LYS A 194 -9.73 15.70 -24.30
CA LYS A 194 -9.70 16.48 -23.04
C LYS A 194 -8.86 15.82 -21.95
N LEU A 195 -8.88 14.49 -21.83
CA LEU A 195 -8.02 13.77 -20.89
C LEU A 195 -6.54 13.97 -21.21
N TYR A 196 -6.16 13.93 -22.49
CA TYR A 196 -4.78 14.24 -22.91
C TYR A 196 -4.41 15.70 -22.63
N GLU A 197 -5.32 16.65 -22.81
CA GLU A 197 -5.10 18.05 -22.42
C GLU A 197 -4.88 18.18 -20.90
N TYR A 198 -5.66 17.48 -20.08
CA TYR A 198 -5.46 17.47 -18.62
C TYR A 198 -4.13 16.84 -18.22
N LEU A 199 -3.73 15.73 -18.87
CA LEU A 199 -2.42 15.12 -18.68
C LEU A 199 -1.27 16.10 -19.03
N GLY A 200 -1.39 16.81 -20.16
CA GLY A 200 -0.40 17.81 -20.58
C GLY A 200 -0.28 19.00 -19.61
N ASN A 201 -1.38 19.35 -18.94
CA ASN A 201 -1.46 20.48 -18.00
C ASN A 201 -1.34 20.08 -16.52
N ALA A 202 -1.03 18.82 -16.22
CA ALA A 202 -0.93 18.32 -14.85
C ALA A 202 0.17 19.03 -14.04
N LYS A 203 -0.15 19.43 -12.81
CA LYS A 203 0.71 20.27 -11.96
C LYS A 203 1.72 19.48 -11.11
N SER A 204 1.58 18.16 -11.06
CA SER A 204 2.43 17.28 -10.25
C SER A 204 2.62 15.92 -10.93
N SER A 205 3.65 15.18 -10.53
CA SER A 205 3.85 13.79 -10.97
C SER A 205 2.69 12.89 -10.56
N SER A 206 2.18 13.04 -9.34
CA SER A 206 1.03 12.26 -8.89
C SER A 206 -0.23 12.51 -9.72
N GLU A 207 -0.46 13.77 -10.12
CA GLU A 207 -1.59 14.11 -10.99
C GLU A 207 -1.41 13.53 -12.41
N LYS A 208 -0.18 13.52 -12.94
CA LYS A 208 0.14 12.84 -14.21
C LYS A 208 -0.17 11.35 -14.13
N ASP A 209 0.33 10.66 -13.11
CA ASP A 209 0.10 9.23 -12.90
C ASP A 209 -1.41 8.90 -12.91
N ILE A 210 -2.21 9.76 -12.27
CA ILE A 210 -3.67 9.62 -12.22
C ILE A 210 -4.31 9.76 -13.61
N TYR A 211 -3.95 10.79 -14.38
CA TYR A 211 -4.50 10.95 -15.74
C TYR A 211 -4.03 9.83 -16.68
N GLU A 212 -2.78 9.37 -16.57
CA GLU A 212 -2.28 8.23 -17.34
C GLU A 212 -3.07 6.95 -17.04
N ASP A 213 -3.33 6.67 -15.76
CA ASP A 213 -4.14 5.54 -15.32
C ASP A 213 -5.59 5.63 -15.83
N ILE A 214 -6.20 6.82 -15.78
CA ILE A 214 -7.53 7.07 -16.32
C ILE A 214 -7.53 6.82 -17.83
N ILE A 215 -6.61 7.41 -18.59
CA ILE A 215 -6.52 7.27 -20.05
C ILE A 215 -6.31 5.82 -20.45
N LYS A 216 -5.41 5.10 -19.75
CA LYS A 216 -5.14 3.68 -20.01
C LYS A 216 -6.39 2.83 -19.82
N ARG A 217 -7.13 3.05 -18.74
CA ARG A 217 -8.41 2.37 -18.49
C ARG A 217 -9.44 2.74 -19.56
N TYR A 218 -9.54 4.02 -19.89
CA TYR A 218 -10.46 4.57 -20.89
C TYR A 218 -10.25 3.89 -22.24
N LEU A 219 -9.02 3.89 -22.76
CA LEU A 219 -8.65 3.24 -24.02
C LEU A 219 -8.91 1.73 -24.00
N SER A 220 -8.57 1.05 -22.89
CA SER A 220 -8.84 -0.38 -22.73
C SER A 220 -10.34 -0.67 -22.82
N ASN A 221 -11.17 0.13 -22.17
CA ASN A 221 -12.62 -0.04 -22.20
C ASN A 221 -13.23 0.35 -23.55
N MET A 222 -12.71 1.38 -24.22
CA MET A 222 -13.10 1.70 -25.60
C MET A 222 -12.90 0.50 -26.53
N LYS A 223 -11.73 -0.15 -26.44
CA LYS A 223 -11.43 -1.36 -27.22
C LYS A 223 -12.33 -2.53 -26.84
N LYS A 224 -12.52 -2.75 -25.53
CA LYS A 224 -13.36 -3.85 -24.99
C LYS A 224 -14.81 -3.73 -25.45
N TYR A 225 -15.35 -2.52 -25.52
CA TYR A 225 -16.75 -2.26 -25.79
C TYR A 225 -17.01 -1.72 -27.20
N GLN A 226 -16.04 -1.81 -28.12
CA GLN A 226 -16.12 -1.18 -29.44
C GLN A 226 -17.43 -1.44 -30.19
N GLU A 227 -17.97 -2.67 -30.10
CA GLU A 227 -19.19 -3.08 -30.83
C GLU A 227 -20.44 -2.37 -30.34
N ILE A 228 -20.51 -2.06 -29.05
CA ILE A 228 -21.66 -1.39 -28.43
C ILE A 228 -21.50 0.13 -28.40
N LEU A 229 -20.30 0.67 -28.61
CA LEU A 229 -20.05 2.12 -28.61
C LEU A 229 -20.50 2.81 -29.90
N PHE A 230 -20.83 2.04 -30.94
CA PHE A 230 -21.49 2.55 -32.14
C PHE A 230 -23.00 2.52 -31.93
N ILE A 231 -23.62 3.70 -31.95
CA ILE A 231 -25.08 3.83 -31.98
C ILE A 231 -25.54 3.92 -33.42
N GLN A 232 -26.70 3.35 -33.70
CA GLN A 232 -27.42 3.58 -34.93
C GLN A 232 -27.81 5.06 -35.07
N GLU A 233 -27.34 5.73 -36.11
CA GLU A 233 -27.72 7.11 -36.37
C GLU A 233 -29.22 7.24 -36.68
N PRO A 234 -29.86 8.38 -36.38
CA PRO A 234 -31.20 8.67 -36.90
C PRO A 234 -31.24 8.54 -38.43
N ASP A 235 -32.36 8.05 -38.97
CA ASP A 235 -32.59 8.07 -40.40
C ASP A 235 -32.92 9.51 -40.86
N TYR A 236 -31.87 10.31 -41.09
CA TYR A 236 -32.02 11.72 -41.47
C TYR A 236 -32.84 11.90 -42.76
N LYS A 237 -32.79 10.92 -43.67
CA LYS A 237 -33.58 10.94 -44.89
C LYS A 237 -35.06 10.78 -44.57
N LEU A 238 -35.42 9.83 -43.71
CA LEU A 238 -36.80 9.67 -43.24
C LEU A 238 -37.32 10.96 -42.56
N TRP A 239 -36.50 11.61 -41.73
CA TRP A 239 -36.85 12.88 -41.10
C TRP A 239 -37.12 14.00 -42.12
N LYS A 240 -36.24 14.15 -43.11
CA LYS A 240 -36.41 15.12 -44.21
C LYS A 240 -37.65 14.82 -45.05
N ASP A 241 -37.82 13.57 -45.47
CA ASP A 241 -38.91 13.13 -46.34
C ASP A 241 -40.27 13.29 -45.63
N SER A 242 -40.34 13.00 -44.33
CA SER A 242 -41.55 13.24 -43.54
C SER A 242 -41.88 14.73 -43.43
N PHE A 243 -40.88 15.59 -43.19
CA PHE A 243 -41.10 17.04 -43.13
C PHE A 243 -41.56 17.60 -44.48
N LEU A 244 -40.93 17.18 -45.58
CA LEU A 244 -41.35 17.54 -46.94
C LEU A 244 -42.80 17.17 -47.19
N LYS A 245 -43.19 15.93 -46.86
CA LYS A 245 -44.57 15.47 -47.02
C LYS A 245 -45.56 16.28 -46.18
N ALA A 246 -45.19 16.66 -44.95
CA ALA A 246 -46.00 17.53 -44.12
C ALA A 246 -46.21 18.93 -44.75
N VAL A 247 -45.15 19.49 -45.34
CA VAL A 247 -45.21 20.78 -46.04
C VAL A 247 -46.05 20.69 -47.31
N GLU A 248 -45.93 19.61 -48.09
CA GLU A 248 -46.74 19.38 -49.30
C GLU A 248 -48.22 19.23 -48.99
N THR A 249 -48.55 18.55 -47.89
CA THR A 249 -49.93 18.33 -47.47
C THR A 249 -50.53 19.49 -46.68
N LYS A 250 -49.75 20.53 -46.33
CA LYS A 250 -50.17 21.63 -45.44
C LYS A 250 -51.44 22.35 -45.87
N GLN A 251 -51.70 22.41 -47.18
CA GLN A 251 -52.87 23.12 -47.71
C GLN A 251 -54.18 22.54 -47.17
N LYS A 252 -54.24 21.22 -46.89
CA LYS A 252 -55.41 20.59 -46.28
C LYS A 252 -55.70 21.20 -44.90
N PHE A 253 -54.67 21.43 -44.11
CA PHE A 253 -54.75 22.04 -42.78
C PHE A 253 -55.04 23.54 -42.83
N VAL A 254 -54.46 24.26 -43.80
CA VAL A 254 -54.79 25.68 -44.03
C VAL A 254 -56.27 25.85 -44.33
N ASN A 255 -56.85 24.96 -45.14
CA ASN A 255 -58.28 24.99 -45.44
C ASN A 255 -59.15 24.69 -44.22
N ILE A 256 -58.71 23.78 -43.33
CA ILE A 256 -59.38 23.51 -42.06
C ILE A 256 -59.38 24.76 -41.17
N CYS A 257 -58.21 25.40 -40.98
CA CYS A 257 -58.08 26.65 -40.23
C CYS A 257 -58.97 27.76 -40.80
N LYS A 258 -59.00 27.93 -42.13
CA LYS A 258 -59.83 28.95 -42.78
C LYS A 258 -61.31 28.73 -42.54
N LYS A 259 -61.79 27.48 -42.56
CA LYS A 259 -63.19 27.14 -42.27
C LYS A 259 -63.57 27.44 -40.83
N ASP A 260 -62.66 27.15 -39.89
CA ASP A 260 -62.88 27.44 -38.48
C ASP A 260 -62.93 28.97 -38.24
N TYR A 261 -61.98 29.71 -38.80
CA TYR A 261 -61.97 31.18 -38.75
C TYR A 261 -63.22 31.78 -39.40
N GLU A 262 -63.68 31.25 -40.54
CA GLU A 262 -64.93 31.70 -41.18
C GLU A 262 -66.13 31.54 -40.24
N LYS A 263 -66.21 30.39 -39.55
CA LYS A 263 -67.27 30.13 -38.57
C LYS A 263 -67.21 31.12 -37.42
N GLU A 264 -66.04 31.33 -36.82
CA GLU A 264 -65.86 32.31 -35.74
C GLU A 264 -66.20 33.73 -36.20
N PHE A 265 -65.75 34.13 -37.39
CA PHE A 265 -66.02 35.43 -37.98
C PHE A 265 -67.52 35.66 -38.15
N ILE A 266 -68.25 34.67 -38.66
CA ILE A 266 -69.72 34.73 -38.80
C ILE A 266 -70.37 34.85 -37.41
N GLU A 267 -69.98 34.01 -36.45
CA GLU A 267 -70.55 34.02 -35.10
C GLU A 267 -70.34 35.36 -34.39
N ILE A 268 -69.16 35.96 -34.51
CA ILE A 268 -68.83 37.26 -33.93
C ILE A 268 -69.68 38.37 -34.56
N ASN A 269 -69.83 38.40 -35.88
CA ASN A 269 -70.61 39.44 -36.55
C ASN A 269 -72.12 39.31 -36.30
N ILE A 270 -72.64 38.08 -36.15
CA ILE A 270 -74.03 37.87 -35.70
C ILE A 270 -74.22 38.43 -34.28
N LYS A 271 -73.30 38.12 -33.37
CA LYS A 271 -73.41 38.54 -31.95
C LYS A 271 -73.16 40.02 -31.72
N ASN A 272 -72.16 40.59 -32.38
CA ASN A 272 -71.62 41.93 -32.07
C ASN A 272 -71.99 42.99 -33.10
N SER A 273 -72.33 42.59 -34.32
CA SER A 273 -72.63 43.49 -35.45
C SER A 273 -74.05 43.32 -35.99
N ASN A 274 -74.90 42.55 -35.29
CA ASN A 274 -76.31 42.32 -35.58
C ASN A 274 -76.58 41.82 -37.03
N TRP A 275 -75.64 41.07 -37.60
CA TRP A 275 -75.86 40.46 -38.92
C TRP A 275 -77.09 39.54 -38.89
N ASN A 276 -78.04 39.80 -39.79
CA ASN A 276 -79.22 38.97 -39.99
C ASN A 276 -79.04 38.01 -41.18
N GLY A 277 -80.06 37.20 -41.47
CA GLY A 277 -80.01 36.23 -42.56
C GLY A 277 -79.78 36.83 -43.96
N ASN A 278 -80.27 38.06 -44.20
CA ASN A 278 -80.06 38.76 -45.47
C ASN A 278 -78.62 39.28 -45.58
N ASP A 279 -78.06 39.80 -44.48
CA ASP A 279 -76.65 40.24 -44.43
C ASP A 279 -75.71 39.07 -44.70
N LEU A 280 -75.94 37.93 -44.05
CA LEU A 280 -75.16 36.71 -44.29
C LEU A 280 -75.24 36.22 -45.74
N LYS A 281 -76.44 36.27 -46.33
CA LYS A 281 -76.65 35.90 -47.73
C LYS A 281 -75.87 36.82 -48.67
N TYR A 282 -76.01 38.13 -48.49
CA TYR A 282 -75.26 39.12 -49.26
C TYR A 282 -73.75 38.96 -49.12
N MET A 283 -73.25 38.79 -47.88
CA MET A 283 -71.82 38.65 -47.60
C MET A 283 -71.21 37.35 -48.16
N ARG A 284 -72.01 36.28 -48.27
CA ARG A 284 -71.62 35.03 -48.96
C ARG A 284 -71.63 35.19 -50.47
N GLU A 285 -72.71 35.72 -51.04
CA GLU A 285 -72.88 35.86 -52.50
C GLU A 285 -71.90 36.87 -53.12
N SER A 286 -71.56 37.92 -52.38
CA SER A 286 -70.54 38.91 -52.78
C SER A 286 -69.10 38.41 -52.61
N GLY A 287 -68.89 37.29 -51.92
CA GLY A 287 -67.56 36.76 -51.59
C GLY A 287 -66.79 37.57 -50.55
N GLU A 288 -67.42 38.53 -49.88
CA GLU A 288 -66.75 39.37 -48.87
C GLU A 288 -66.28 38.56 -47.65
N ILE A 289 -67.01 37.51 -47.27
CA ILE A 289 -66.56 36.57 -46.23
C ILE A 289 -65.25 35.91 -46.64
N THR A 290 -65.16 35.39 -47.87
CA THR A 290 -63.96 34.72 -48.37
C THR A 290 -62.78 35.69 -48.42
N LYS A 291 -62.96 36.92 -48.89
CA LYS A 291 -61.92 37.96 -48.88
C LYS A 291 -61.43 38.27 -47.46
N ALA A 292 -62.36 38.38 -46.50
CA ALA A 292 -62.02 38.63 -45.10
C ALA A 292 -61.21 37.46 -44.50
N VAL A 293 -61.62 36.22 -44.74
CA VAL A 293 -60.91 35.02 -44.30
C VAL A 293 -59.51 34.96 -44.90
N GLU A 294 -59.36 35.21 -46.21
CA GLU A 294 -58.05 35.20 -46.87
C GLU A 294 -57.10 36.28 -46.36
N LYS A 295 -57.63 37.48 -46.07
CA LYS A 295 -56.82 38.62 -45.64
C LYS A 295 -56.44 38.57 -44.15
N HIS A 296 -57.30 38.00 -43.29
CA HIS A 296 -57.21 38.18 -41.85
C HIS A 296 -56.97 36.91 -41.03
N SER A 297 -57.10 35.70 -41.60
CA SER A 297 -57.01 34.46 -40.82
C SER A 297 -55.60 34.07 -40.37
N ASP A 298 -54.54 34.59 -41.02
CA ASP A 298 -53.12 34.21 -40.81
C ASP A 298 -52.87 32.68 -40.82
N CYS A 299 -53.78 31.90 -41.42
CA CYS A 299 -53.79 30.44 -41.33
C CYS A 299 -52.53 29.80 -41.92
N GLU A 300 -51.99 30.34 -43.01
CA GLU A 300 -50.78 29.78 -43.61
C GLU A 300 -49.58 29.89 -42.67
N ARG A 301 -49.41 31.05 -42.03
CA ARG A 301 -48.33 31.25 -41.07
C ARG A 301 -48.49 30.37 -39.84
N ASN A 302 -49.72 30.27 -39.31
CA ASN A 302 -50.01 29.44 -38.13
C ASN A 302 -49.76 27.95 -38.41
N ILE A 303 -50.24 27.43 -39.54
CA ILE A 303 -50.00 26.03 -39.93
C ILE A 303 -48.51 25.77 -40.17
N ASN A 304 -47.80 26.68 -40.85
CA ASN A 304 -46.35 26.56 -41.01
C ASN A 304 -45.66 26.48 -39.64
N PHE A 305 -45.99 27.38 -38.71
CA PHE A 305 -45.43 27.37 -37.35
C PHE A 305 -45.67 26.04 -36.64
N HIS A 306 -46.89 25.51 -36.69
CA HIS A 306 -47.23 24.24 -36.02
C HIS A 306 -46.49 23.03 -36.60
N ILE A 307 -46.36 22.95 -37.92
CA ILE A 307 -45.57 21.89 -38.57
C ILE A 307 -44.10 22.00 -38.18
N GLU A 308 -43.51 23.19 -38.29
CA GLU A 308 -42.11 23.44 -37.91
C GLU A 308 -41.86 23.10 -36.43
N TYR A 309 -42.76 23.51 -35.54
CA TYR A 309 -42.67 23.29 -34.10
C TYR A 309 -42.74 21.80 -33.73
N LEU A 310 -43.67 21.04 -34.31
CA LEU A 310 -43.80 19.60 -34.03
C LEU A 310 -42.53 18.83 -34.36
N PHE A 311 -41.92 19.10 -35.50
CA PHE A 311 -40.67 18.46 -35.89
C PHE A 311 -39.50 18.90 -35.01
N PHE A 312 -39.43 20.19 -34.66
CA PHE A 312 -38.43 20.72 -33.75
C PHE A 312 -38.49 20.03 -32.37
N GLU A 313 -39.66 20.01 -31.74
CA GLU A 313 -39.85 19.37 -30.42
C GLU A 313 -39.49 17.89 -30.46
N LYS A 314 -39.96 17.16 -31.49
CA LYS A 314 -39.69 15.73 -31.60
C LYS A 314 -38.20 15.43 -31.84
N TRP A 315 -37.52 16.29 -32.61
CA TRP A 315 -36.09 16.15 -32.82
C TRP A 315 -35.28 16.48 -31.56
N LEU A 316 -35.69 17.50 -30.80
CA LEU A 316 -35.07 17.84 -29.52
C LEU A 316 -35.19 16.68 -28.52
N GLU A 317 -36.36 16.04 -28.44
CA GLU A 317 -36.55 14.81 -27.65
C GLU A 317 -35.60 13.70 -28.10
N ASN A 318 -35.44 13.50 -29.41
CA ASN A 318 -34.54 12.49 -29.97
C ASN A 318 -33.06 12.78 -29.66
N GLN A 319 -32.65 14.05 -29.69
CA GLN A 319 -31.30 14.48 -29.31
C GLN A 319 -31.01 14.20 -27.83
N ASN A 320 -31.98 14.45 -26.95
CA ASN A 320 -31.83 14.15 -25.52
C ASN A 320 -31.61 12.65 -25.29
N ILE A 321 -32.35 11.79 -26.00
CA ILE A 321 -32.14 10.33 -25.96
C ILE A 321 -30.71 9.98 -26.36
N ILE A 322 -30.20 10.54 -27.46
CA ILE A 322 -28.83 10.26 -27.94
C ILE A 322 -27.79 10.78 -26.94
N SER A 323 -28.03 11.94 -26.35
CA SER A 323 -27.18 12.53 -25.31
C SER A 323 -27.09 11.60 -24.08
N ASP A 324 -28.23 11.10 -23.61
CA ASP A 324 -28.31 10.14 -22.50
C ASP A 324 -27.55 8.84 -22.79
N ILE A 325 -27.71 8.27 -23.98
CA ILE A 325 -26.93 7.09 -24.37
C ILE A 325 -25.44 7.44 -24.39
N GLY A 326 -25.09 8.64 -24.87
CA GLY A 326 -23.73 9.18 -24.83
C GLY A 326 -23.12 9.22 -23.44
N PHE A 327 -23.87 9.66 -22.43
CA PHE A 327 -23.40 9.68 -21.05
C PHE A 327 -23.29 8.28 -20.43
N ASP A 328 -24.22 7.38 -20.74
CA ASP A 328 -24.12 5.99 -20.30
C ASP A 328 -22.89 5.30 -20.89
N MET A 329 -22.64 5.48 -22.18
CA MET A 329 -21.43 4.97 -22.84
C MET A 329 -20.16 5.59 -22.26
N LEU A 330 -20.18 6.89 -21.95
CA LEU A 330 -19.05 7.55 -21.31
C LEU A 330 -18.77 6.96 -19.92
N ASN A 331 -19.81 6.75 -19.11
CA ASN A 331 -19.71 6.10 -17.80
C ASN A 331 -19.17 4.67 -17.92
N LEU A 332 -19.59 3.93 -18.94
CA LEU A 332 -19.10 2.58 -19.23
C LEU A 332 -17.60 2.60 -19.55
N VAL A 333 -17.16 3.53 -20.42
CA VAL A 333 -15.75 3.65 -20.81
C VAL A 333 -14.88 4.08 -19.63
N TYR A 334 -15.37 4.94 -18.75
CA TYR A 334 -14.68 5.24 -17.48
C TYR A 334 -14.67 4.07 -16.49
N GLY A 335 -15.49 3.03 -16.71
CA GLY A 335 -15.64 1.89 -15.80
C GLY A 335 -16.48 2.21 -14.56
N LYS A 336 -17.36 3.22 -14.63
CA LYS A 336 -18.29 3.59 -13.55
C LYS A 336 -19.50 2.66 -13.48
N ILE A 337 -19.91 2.11 -14.62
CA ILE A 337 -21.03 1.18 -14.74
C ILE A 337 -20.59 -0.07 -15.50
N ASP A 338 -21.33 -1.16 -15.32
CA ASP A 338 -21.18 -2.39 -16.11
C ASP A 338 -22.15 -2.38 -17.31
N ILE A 339 -21.87 -3.19 -18.33
CA ILE A 339 -22.68 -3.31 -19.55
C ILE A 339 -24.14 -3.65 -19.24
N LYS A 340 -24.40 -4.42 -18.18
CA LYS A 340 -25.75 -4.80 -17.72
C LYS A 340 -26.58 -3.63 -17.20
N GLN A 341 -25.94 -2.50 -16.90
CA GLN A 341 -26.59 -1.29 -16.38
C GLN A 341 -26.93 -0.31 -17.51
N LEU A 342 -26.52 -0.60 -18.76
CA LEU A 342 -26.92 0.21 -19.91
C LEU A 342 -28.42 0.08 -20.15
N LYS A 343 -29.09 1.23 -20.28
CA LYS A 343 -30.50 1.28 -20.63
C LYS A 343 -30.64 1.22 -22.14
N SER A 344 -31.43 0.28 -22.63
CA SER A 344 -31.89 0.31 -24.02
C SER A 344 -32.80 1.52 -24.20
N ARG A 345 -32.50 2.36 -25.20
CA ARG A 345 -33.32 3.49 -25.61
C ARG A 345 -33.48 3.44 -27.12
N GLU A 346 -34.70 3.57 -27.60
CA GLU A 346 -34.99 3.61 -29.03
C GLU A 346 -35.01 5.05 -29.52
N LEU A 347 -34.47 5.27 -30.72
CA LEU A 347 -34.55 6.57 -31.37
C LEU A 347 -35.97 6.82 -31.88
N LEU A 348 -36.38 8.07 -31.84
CA LEU A 348 -37.69 8.49 -32.27
C LEU A 348 -37.77 8.58 -33.80
N SER A 349 -38.93 8.22 -34.32
CA SER A 349 -39.31 8.52 -35.71
C SER A 349 -39.84 9.95 -35.82
N PRO A 350 -39.73 10.59 -37.00
CA PRO A 350 -40.35 11.89 -37.24
C PRO A 350 -41.87 11.83 -37.04
N PRO A 351 -42.53 12.96 -36.74
CA PRO A 351 -43.98 13.04 -36.73
C PRO A 351 -44.56 12.49 -38.04
N SER A 352 -45.56 11.62 -37.93
CA SER A 352 -46.31 11.11 -39.08
C SER A 352 -47.37 12.12 -39.51
N GLU A 353 -47.93 11.94 -40.72
CA GLU A 353 -49.05 12.76 -41.19
C GLU A 353 -50.26 12.68 -40.25
N ALA A 354 -50.51 11.52 -39.64
CA ALA A 354 -51.59 11.32 -38.68
C ALA A 354 -51.33 12.07 -37.36
N ASP A 355 -50.08 12.13 -36.90
CA ASP A 355 -49.71 12.89 -35.69
C ASP A 355 -49.94 14.39 -35.89
N ILE A 356 -49.56 14.90 -37.06
CA ILE A 356 -49.73 16.31 -37.44
C ILE A 356 -51.21 16.64 -37.57
N GLU A 357 -51.99 15.76 -38.23
CA GLU A 357 -53.43 15.94 -38.39
C GLU A 357 -54.15 15.96 -37.06
N LYS A 358 -53.86 15.00 -36.17
CA LYS A 358 -54.41 14.97 -34.82
C LYS A 358 -54.08 16.25 -34.06
N TYR A 359 -52.81 16.66 -34.05
CA TYR A 359 -52.37 17.86 -33.36
C TYR A 359 -53.08 19.13 -33.85
N ILE A 360 -53.23 19.28 -35.17
CA ILE A 360 -53.89 20.43 -35.78
C ILE A 360 -55.40 20.43 -35.47
N LEU A 361 -56.07 19.27 -35.58
CA LEU A 361 -57.49 19.15 -35.25
C LEU A 361 -57.76 19.47 -33.77
N ASP A 362 -56.87 19.04 -32.87
CA ASP A 362 -56.95 19.35 -31.44
C ASP A 362 -56.85 20.86 -31.17
N ILE A 363 -56.00 21.59 -31.90
CA ILE A 363 -55.88 23.06 -31.79
C ILE A 363 -57.19 23.75 -32.16
N TYR A 364 -57.80 23.35 -33.28
CA TYR A 364 -59.06 23.95 -33.76
C TYR A 364 -60.30 23.32 -33.11
N LYS A 365 -60.13 22.39 -32.16
CA LYS A 365 -61.22 21.67 -31.45
C LYS A 365 -62.23 21.03 -32.40
N ILE A 366 -61.76 20.59 -33.56
CA ILE A 366 -62.59 19.92 -34.57
C ILE A 366 -62.60 18.44 -34.20
N LYS A 367 -63.73 17.97 -33.69
CA LYS A 367 -63.95 16.56 -33.31
C LYS A 367 -64.09 15.65 -34.52
#